data_AF-K1SUE7-F1
#
_entry.id   AF-K1SUE7-F1
#
_cell.length_a   1.000
_cell.length_b   1.000
_cell.length_c   1.000
_cell.angle_alpha   90.00
_cell.angle_beta   90.00
_cell.angle_gamma   90.00
#
_symmetry.space_group_name_H-M   'P 1'
#
loop_
_entity.id
_entity.type
_entity.pdbx_description
1 polymer ?
#
loop_
_entity_poly.entity_id
_entity_poly.type
_entity_poly.pdbx_seq_one_letter_code
_entity_poly.pdbx_strand_id
1 'polypeptide(L)'
;ADMRRWSVIACDQFTADAGYWQAVQDTVCDAPSTLRLMLPEFYLGKCDEAAATREIQQTMRRYLDDGVFRTVPHSLVLVQRTLPGGAVRCGVVGALDLEAYDYAPDSVTPIRATEGTVASRLPARVRIRAAAALEMPHIMVFYSDPEDTIRREAQAAAGETLYDFDLMSGGGHVRGLRIAGAKADALAARLCATGVGTDGAHPMRFAIADGNHSLAAARLCWLEKKQTLTPEQAAADPARYALV
;
A
#
# COMPACT_ATOMS: atom_id res chain seq x y z
N ALA A 1 -12.36 9.18 -14.36
CA ALA A 1 -11.01 8.97 -14.91
C ALA A 1 -10.96 7.62 -15.59
N ASP A 2 -10.08 7.44 -16.58
CA ASP A 2 -9.82 6.12 -17.18
C ASP A 2 -8.97 5.28 -16.21
N MET A 3 -9.63 4.46 -15.41
CA MET A 3 -8.97 3.66 -14.37
C MET A 3 -8.05 2.59 -14.96
N ARG A 4 -8.31 2.14 -16.19
CA ARG A 4 -7.45 1.18 -16.88
C ARG A 4 -6.10 1.78 -17.21
N ARG A 5 -6.05 3.05 -17.65
CA ARG A 5 -4.78 3.79 -17.84
C ARG A 5 -4.12 4.19 -16.52
N TRP A 6 -4.93 4.38 -15.47
CA TRP A 6 -4.42 4.67 -14.14
C TRP A 6 -3.62 3.50 -13.55
N SER A 7 -4.13 2.28 -13.63
CA SER A 7 -3.62 1.12 -12.90
C SER A 7 -2.46 0.40 -13.61
N VAL A 8 -1.23 0.56 -13.13
CA VAL A 8 -0.06 -0.13 -13.69
C VAL A 8 0.40 -1.27 -12.78
N ILE A 9 0.69 -2.43 -13.36
CA ILE A 9 1.22 -3.59 -12.62
C ILE A 9 2.75 -3.50 -12.63
N ALA A 10 3.34 -3.19 -11.49
CA ALA A 10 4.79 -3.05 -11.33
C ALA A 10 5.32 -4.12 -10.34
N CYS A 11 5.17 -5.39 -10.69
CA CYS A 11 5.64 -6.52 -9.89
C CYS A 11 6.69 -7.37 -10.63
N ASP A 12 7.37 -8.24 -9.88
CA ASP A 12 8.55 -9.02 -10.29
C ASP A 12 8.41 -9.72 -11.64
N GLN A 13 7.20 -10.18 -11.99
CA GLN A 13 6.92 -10.87 -13.25
C GLN A 13 7.23 -10.01 -14.49
N PHE A 14 7.25 -8.68 -14.35
CA PHE A 14 7.50 -7.73 -15.44
C PHE A 14 8.77 -6.91 -15.27
N THR A 15 9.57 -7.15 -14.22
CA THR A 15 10.76 -6.33 -13.90
C THR A 15 11.75 -6.22 -15.06
N ALA A 16 11.89 -7.26 -15.88
CA ALA A 16 12.81 -7.28 -17.03
C ALA A 16 12.10 -7.23 -18.40
N ASP A 17 10.77 -7.14 -18.44
CA ASP A 17 10.00 -7.29 -19.67
C ASP A 17 9.85 -5.96 -20.43
N ALA A 18 10.73 -5.76 -21.41
CA ALA A 18 10.70 -4.57 -22.26
C ALA A 18 9.40 -4.44 -23.07
N GLY A 19 8.82 -5.56 -23.51
CA GLY A 19 7.59 -5.56 -24.30
C GLY A 19 6.40 -5.10 -23.47
N TYR A 20 6.32 -5.57 -22.22
CA TYR A 20 5.34 -5.11 -21.25
C TYR A 20 5.46 -3.60 -21.01
N TRP A 21 6.65 -3.10 -20.68
CA TRP A 21 6.83 -1.67 -20.37
C TRP A 21 6.55 -0.76 -21.57
N GLN A 22 6.89 -1.19 -22.78
CA GLN A 22 6.51 -0.47 -23.99
C GLN A 22 4.98 -0.43 -24.16
N ALA A 23 4.30 -1.57 -24.02
CA ALA A 23 2.84 -1.63 -24.13
C ALA A 23 2.13 -0.78 -23.06
N VAL A 24 2.67 -0.71 -21.84
CA VAL A 24 2.17 0.17 -20.78
C VAL A 24 2.33 1.64 -21.16
N GLN A 25 3.50 2.06 -21.67
CA GLN A 25 3.72 3.43 -22.15
C GLN A 25 2.75 3.79 -23.27
N ASP A 26 2.58 2.90 -24.25
CA ASP A 26 1.66 3.09 -25.38
C ASP A 26 0.19 3.16 -24.93
N THR A 27 -0.17 2.44 -23.87
CA THR A 27 -1.53 2.46 -23.30
C THR A 27 -1.80 3.74 -22.51
N VAL A 28 -0.83 4.20 -21.72
CA VAL A 28 -0.96 5.37 -20.85
C VAL A 28 -0.94 6.67 -21.68
N CYS A 29 -0.07 6.77 -22.69
CA CYS A 29 0.20 8.01 -23.43
C CYS A 29 0.36 9.20 -22.48
N ASP A 30 -0.35 10.30 -22.70
CA ASP A 30 -0.28 11.51 -21.87
C ASP A 30 -1.32 11.54 -20.73
N ALA A 31 -2.05 10.44 -20.51
CA ALA A 31 -3.09 10.42 -19.47
C ALA A 31 -2.50 10.36 -18.05
N PRO A 32 -3.22 10.87 -17.03
CA PRO A 32 -2.86 10.64 -15.65
C PRO A 32 -2.74 9.15 -15.31
N SER A 33 -1.64 8.73 -14.70
CA SER A 33 -1.36 7.31 -14.43
C SER A 33 -0.37 7.11 -13.28
N THR A 34 -0.48 5.98 -12.59
CA THR A 34 0.54 5.60 -11.60
C THR A 34 1.91 5.36 -12.23
N LEU A 35 2.00 5.10 -13.55
CA LEU A 35 3.28 5.06 -14.27
C LEU A 35 4.10 6.35 -14.08
N ARG A 36 3.42 7.49 -14.01
CA ARG A 36 4.05 8.81 -13.86
C ARG A 36 4.42 9.13 -12.41
N LEU A 37 4.06 8.24 -11.48
CA LEU A 37 4.29 8.39 -10.04
C LEU A 37 5.33 7.40 -9.50
N MET A 38 5.96 6.60 -10.37
CA MET A 38 6.96 5.61 -9.98
C MET A 38 8.11 5.55 -10.97
N LEU A 39 9.25 5.04 -10.50
CA LEU A 39 10.36 4.61 -11.35
C LEU A 39 10.38 3.08 -11.33
N PRO A 40 9.87 2.40 -12.38
CA PRO A 40 9.92 0.95 -12.44
C PRO A 40 11.35 0.42 -12.39
N GLU A 41 11.55 -0.73 -11.72
CA GLU A 41 12.86 -1.37 -11.60
C GLU A 41 13.52 -1.63 -12.96
N PHE A 42 12.71 -1.91 -13.99
CA PHE A 42 13.17 -2.06 -15.37
C PHE A 42 14.06 -0.91 -15.86
N TYR A 43 13.82 0.33 -15.40
CA TYR A 43 14.54 1.52 -15.84
C TYR A 43 15.74 1.90 -14.95
N LEU A 44 15.97 1.20 -13.83
CA LEU A 44 17.14 1.45 -12.97
C LEU A 44 18.43 1.20 -13.75
N GLY A 45 19.39 2.11 -13.61
CA GLY A 45 20.64 2.10 -14.39
C GLY A 45 20.49 2.37 -15.89
N LYS A 46 19.27 2.60 -16.41
CA LYS A 46 19.00 2.89 -17.83
C LYS A 46 18.61 4.34 -18.12
N CYS A 47 18.37 5.14 -17.08
CA CYS A 47 18.04 6.56 -17.18
C CYS A 47 18.72 7.38 -16.09
N ASP A 48 18.62 8.71 -16.17
CA ASP A 48 18.96 9.59 -15.05
C ASP A 48 17.91 9.45 -13.94
N GLU A 49 18.20 8.61 -12.95
CA GLU A 49 17.32 8.32 -11.82
C GLU A 49 17.03 9.57 -10.97
N ALA A 50 17.97 10.51 -10.89
CA ALA A 50 17.78 11.75 -10.15
C ALA A 50 16.81 12.68 -10.89
N ALA A 51 16.93 12.79 -12.22
CA ALA A 51 15.95 13.51 -13.04
C ALA A 51 14.57 12.85 -12.99
N ALA A 52 14.49 11.52 -13.10
CA ALA A 52 13.24 10.77 -13.00
C ALA A 52 12.56 11.00 -11.63
N THR A 53 13.33 10.96 -10.54
CA THR A 53 12.82 11.21 -9.18
C THR A 53 12.23 12.63 -9.06
N ARG A 54 12.90 13.64 -9.62
CA ARG A 54 12.38 15.03 -9.62
C ARG A 54 11.08 15.14 -10.42
N GLU A 55 11.00 14.51 -11.59
CA GLU A 55 9.79 14.53 -12.42
C GLU A 55 8.62 13.84 -11.72
N ILE A 56 8.86 12.69 -11.06
CA ILE A 56 7.84 11.99 -10.27
C ILE A 56 7.32 12.90 -9.16
N GLN A 57 8.20 13.55 -8.40
CA GLN A 57 7.81 14.47 -7.32
C GLN A 57 7.00 15.67 -7.83
N GLN A 58 7.40 16.24 -8.97
CA GLN A 58 6.66 17.33 -9.61
C GLN A 58 5.28 16.85 -10.10
N THR A 59 5.20 15.64 -10.66
CA THR A 59 3.94 15.05 -11.11
C THR A 59 3.00 14.75 -9.96
N MET A 60 3.51 14.24 -8.82
CA MET A 60 2.70 14.04 -7.61
C MET A 60 2.03 15.35 -7.16
N ARG A 61 2.79 16.46 -7.12
CA ARG A 61 2.26 17.78 -6.76
C ARG A 61 1.24 18.26 -7.78
N ARG A 62 1.55 18.15 -9.08
CA ARG A 62 0.65 18.50 -10.17
C ARG A 62 -0.68 17.77 -10.06
N TYR A 63 -0.67 16.47 -9.79
CA TYR A 63 -1.92 15.69 -9.63
C TYR A 63 -2.73 16.10 -8.39
N LEU A 64 -2.07 16.51 -7.31
CA LEU A 64 -2.73 17.07 -6.14
C LEU A 64 -3.37 18.43 -6.47
N ASP A 65 -2.62 19.33 -7.10
CA ASP A 65 -3.05 20.69 -7.45
C ASP A 65 -4.18 20.69 -8.49
N ASP A 66 -4.12 19.79 -9.46
CA ASP A 66 -5.11 19.62 -10.53
C ASP A 66 -6.37 18.86 -10.08
N GLY A 67 -6.41 18.39 -8.83
CA GLY A 67 -7.58 17.69 -8.27
C GLY A 67 -7.83 16.31 -8.88
N VAL A 68 -6.76 15.58 -9.27
CA VAL A 68 -6.86 14.22 -9.83
C VAL A 68 -7.46 13.23 -8.82
N PHE A 69 -7.23 13.47 -7.53
CA PHE A 69 -7.66 12.57 -6.46
C PHE A 69 -8.94 13.02 -5.77
N ARG A 70 -9.72 12.02 -5.33
CA ARG A 70 -10.82 12.21 -4.40
C ARG A 70 -10.46 11.62 -3.04
N THR A 71 -10.55 12.44 -1.99
CA THR A 71 -10.33 11.99 -0.61
C THR A 71 -11.54 11.18 -0.11
N VAL A 72 -11.28 9.99 0.45
CA VAL A 72 -12.27 9.13 1.11
C VAL A 72 -11.92 9.01 2.60
N PRO A 73 -12.35 9.96 3.45
CA PRO A 73 -11.94 10.00 4.84
C PRO A 73 -12.51 8.81 5.63
N HIS A 74 -11.79 8.41 6.68
CA HIS A 74 -12.23 7.41 7.67
C HIS A 74 -12.81 6.15 7.03
N SER A 75 -11.99 5.50 6.21
CA SER A 75 -12.42 4.38 5.38
C SER A 75 -11.40 3.26 5.33
N LEU A 76 -11.92 2.03 5.26
CA LEU A 76 -11.21 0.87 4.71
C LEU A 76 -11.74 0.61 3.30
N VAL A 77 -10.96 -0.07 2.47
CA VAL A 77 -11.42 -0.48 1.13
C VAL A 77 -11.37 -1.99 1.01
N LEU A 78 -12.53 -2.61 0.86
CA LEU A 78 -12.61 -4.01 0.45
C LEU A 78 -12.26 -4.09 -1.04
N VAL A 79 -11.18 -4.79 -1.36
CA VAL A 79 -10.71 -5.03 -2.72
C VAL A 79 -11.06 -6.44 -3.13
N GLN A 80 -11.67 -6.56 -4.30
CA GLN A 80 -11.97 -7.84 -4.93
C GLN A 80 -11.35 -7.84 -6.33
N ARG A 81 -10.56 -8.86 -6.63
CA ARG A 81 -9.95 -9.05 -7.95
C ARG A 81 -10.36 -10.40 -8.53
N THR A 82 -11.07 -10.38 -9.64
CA THR A 82 -11.38 -11.56 -10.44
C THR A 82 -10.25 -11.80 -11.43
N LEU A 83 -9.54 -12.91 -11.27
CA LEU A 83 -8.47 -13.33 -12.17
C LEU A 83 -9.04 -13.75 -13.54
N PRO A 84 -8.22 -13.80 -14.61
CA PRO A 84 -8.68 -14.27 -15.92
C PRO A 84 -9.34 -15.66 -15.90
N GLY A 85 -8.94 -16.53 -14.97
CA GLY A 85 -9.55 -17.84 -14.74
C GLY A 85 -10.84 -17.84 -13.91
N GLY A 86 -11.39 -16.68 -13.57
CA GLY A 86 -12.65 -16.53 -12.80
C GLY A 86 -12.51 -16.61 -11.27
N ALA A 87 -11.35 -17.04 -10.75
CA ALA A 87 -11.11 -17.05 -9.31
C ALA A 87 -11.07 -15.62 -8.73
N VAL A 88 -11.73 -15.41 -7.60
CA VAL A 88 -11.79 -14.12 -6.92
C VAL A 88 -10.83 -14.11 -5.73
N ARG A 89 -9.98 -13.09 -5.66
CA ARG A 89 -9.16 -12.76 -4.48
C ARG A 89 -9.75 -11.56 -3.77
N CYS A 90 -9.90 -11.65 -2.46
CA CYS A 90 -10.40 -10.57 -1.62
C CYS A 90 -9.31 -10.11 -0.64
N GLY A 91 -9.22 -8.80 -0.42
CA GLY A 91 -8.34 -8.19 0.56
C GLY A 91 -8.94 -6.89 1.10
N VAL A 92 -8.33 -6.33 2.14
CA VAL A 92 -8.72 -5.03 2.69
C VAL A 92 -7.51 -4.12 2.62
N VAL A 93 -7.67 -2.96 1.98
CA VAL A 93 -6.71 -1.87 2.06
C VAL A 93 -7.04 -1.03 3.28
N GLY A 94 -6.03 -0.80 4.11
CA GLY A 94 -6.15 -0.08 5.38
C GLY A 94 -4.84 0.61 5.74
N ALA A 95 -4.72 1.06 6.99
CA ALA A 95 -3.48 1.65 7.47
C ALA A 95 -3.08 1.02 8.80
N LEU A 96 -1.81 0.62 8.91
CA LEU A 96 -1.24 0.04 10.12
C LEU A 96 -0.55 1.11 10.95
N ASP A 97 -0.70 1.01 12.27
CA ASP A 97 0.00 1.87 13.22
C ASP A 97 1.48 1.47 13.31
N LEU A 98 2.37 2.37 12.90
CA LEU A 98 3.80 2.15 12.93
C LEU A 98 4.32 2.02 14.37
N GLU A 99 3.62 2.48 15.40
CA GLU A 99 3.99 2.22 16.80
C GLU A 99 3.80 0.77 17.24
N ALA A 100 2.98 0.01 16.51
CA ALA A 100 2.77 -1.41 16.76
C ALA A 100 3.67 -2.31 15.88
N TYR A 101 4.63 -1.72 15.16
CA TYR A 101 5.55 -2.40 14.25
C TYR A 101 7.02 -2.15 14.60
N ASP A 102 7.80 -3.21 14.52
CA ASP A 102 9.25 -3.15 14.59
C ASP A 102 9.87 -4.31 13.80
N TYR A 103 10.96 -4.00 13.08
CA TYR A 103 11.65 -4.93 12.18
C TYR A 103 12.92 -5.54 12.79
N ALA A 104 13.21 -5.24 14.06
CA ALA A 104 14.28 -5.90 14.80
C ALA A 104 14.03 -7.42 14.88
N PRO A 105 15.07 -8.28 14.75
CA PRO A 105 14.91 -9.73 14.76
C PRO A 105 14.28 -10.30 16.04
N ASP A 106 14.45 -9.62 17.17
CA ASP A 106 13.93 -9.97 18.49
C ASP A 106 12.62 -9.25 18.84
N SER A 107 11.98 -8.59 17.86
CA SER A 107 10.78 -7.83 18.11
C SER A 107 9.62 -8.69 18.61
N VAL A 108 8.96 -8.19 19.64
CA VAL A 108 7.75 -8.78 20.23
C VAL A 108 6.49 -7.97 19.93
N THR A 109 6.59 -6.99 19.02
CA THR A 109 5.47 -6.12 18.66
C THR A 109 4.32 -6.87 17.97
N PRO A 110 3.08 -6.34 17.97
CA PRO A 110 1.94 -7.00 17.32
C PRO A 110 2.07 -7.17 15.80
N ILE A 111 2.86 -6.33 15.12
CA ILE A 111 3.09 -6.36 13.67
C ILE A 111 4.55 -6.69 13.43
N ARG A 112 4.85 -7.77 12.70
CA ARG A 112 6.24 -8.21 12.46
C ARG A 112 6.46 -8.61 11.01
N ALA A 113 7.70 -8.43 10.56
CA ALA A 113 8.16 -8.93 9.28
C ALA A 113 8.31 -10.46 9.32
N THR A 114 7.85 -11.17 8.29
CA THR A 114 8.12 -12.62 8.16
C THR A 114 9.52 -12.91 7.62
N GLU A 115 10.18 -11.90 7.03
CA GLU A 115 11.53 -11.98 6.49
C GLU A 115 12.40 -10.83 7.02
N GLY A 116 13.72 -11.04 7.05
CA GLY A 116 14.67 -10.05 7.52
C GLY A 116 14.68 -8.78 6.66
N THR A 117 14.68 -7.62 7.32
CA THR A 117 14.90 -6.33 6.64
C THR A 117 16.39 -6.07 6.46
N VAL A 118 16.82 -5.82 5.22
CA VAL A 118 18.23 -5.50 4.92
C VAL A 118 18.46 -4.01 5.18
N ALA A 119 19.08 -3.70 6.32
CA ALA A 119 19.29 -2.32 6.78
C ALA A 119 19.99 -1.43 5.74
N SER A 120 20.95 -1.96 4.97
CA SER A 120 21.67 -1.20 3.93
C SER A 120 20.77 -0.73 2.78
N ARG A 121 19.59 -1.32 2.60
CA ARG A 121 18.61 -0.92 1.57
C ARG A 121 17.65 0.17 2.05
N LEU A 122 17.61 0.48 3.34
CA LEU A 122 16.66 1.45 3.91
C LEU A 122 16.98 2.91 3.57
N PRO A 123 18.24 3.41 3.61
CA PRO A 123 18.51 4.83 3.41
C PRO A 123 17.99 5.39 2.08
N ALA A 124 18.12 4.63 0.99
CA ALA A 124 17.59 5.05 -0.31
C ALA A 124 16.05 5.16 -0.30
N ARG A 125 15.36 4.18 0.32
CA ARG A 125 13.90 4.15 0.43
C ARG A 125 13.37 5.27 1.32
N VAL A 126 14.04 5.55 2.43
CA VAL A 126 13.72 6.66 3.34
C VAL A 126 13.83 8.00 2.61
N ARG A 127 14.91 8.23 1.86
CA ARG A 127 15.08 9.48 1.08
C ARG A 127 13.98 9.68 0.04
N ILE A 128 13.62 8.63 -0.71
CA ILE A 128 12.55 8.68 -1.71
C ILE A 128 11.21 8.99 -1.04
N ARG A 129 10.89 8.27 0.04
CA ARG A 129 9.63 8.44 0.79
C ARG A 129 9.51 9.83 1.41
N ALA A 130 10.56 10.31 2.08
CA ALA A 130 10.55 11.60 2.78
C ALA A 130 10.30 12.79 1.84
N ALA A 131 10.64 12.66 0.56
CA ALA A 131 10.45 13.69 -0.44
C ALA A 131 9.15 13.53 -1.26
N ALA A 132 8.40 12.43 -1.07
CA ALA A 132 7.18 12.14 -1.82
C ALA A 132 5.95 12.82 -1.19
N ALA A 133 5.11 13.44 -2.03
CA ALA A 133 3.84 14.03 -1.58
C ALA A 133 2.68 13.01 -1.55
N LEU A 134 2.86 11.87 -2.22
CA LEU A 134 1.91 10.77 -2.31
C LEU A 134 2.61 9.47 -1.98
N GLU A 135 1.86 8.53 -1.42
CA GLU A 135 2.32 7.17 -1.17
C GLU A 135 1.54 6.17 -2.02
N MET A 136 2.25 5.23 -2.65
CA MET A 136 1.68 4.08 -3.34
C MET A 136 2.47 2.84 -2.93
N PRO A 137 2.29 2.37 -1.67
CA PRO A 137 3.05 1.25 -1.17
C PRO A 137 2.53 -0.06 -1.77
N HIS A 138 3.45 -1.00 -1.99
CA HIS A 138 3.15 -2.39 -2.23
C HIS A 138 3.58 -3.16 -0.98
N ILE A 139 2.68 -3.22 -0.01
CA ILE A 139 2.88 -3.93 1.26
C ILE A 139 1.74 -4.93 1.36
N MET A 140 2.05 -6.21 1.53
CA MET A 140 1.06 -7.25 1.74
C MET A 140 1.16 -7.76 3.16
N VAL A 141 0.01 -7.88 3.82
CA VAL A 141 -0.07 -8.24 5.23
C VAL A 141 -0.98 -9.44 5.39
N PHE A 142 -0.47 -10.46 6.08
CA PHE A 142 -1.28 -11.60 6.50
C PHE A 142 -1.96 -11.32 7.84
N TYR A 143 -3.22 -11.73 7.89
CA TYR A 143 -4.03 -11.89 9.08
C TYR A 143 -4.68 -13.28 9.01
N SER A 144 -5.23 -13.74 10.14
CA SER A 144 -5.89 -15.04 10.21
C SER A 144 -7.41 -14.88 10.16
N ASP A 145 -8.06 -15.62 9.27
CA ASP A 145 -9.52 -15.68 9.15
C ASP A 145 -9.98 -17.10 8.75
N PRO A 146 -9.72 -18.11 9.59
CA PRO A 146 -9.97 -19.52 9.25
C PRO A 146 -11.46 -19.80 8.99
N GLU A 147 -12.33 -19.11 9.71
CA GLU A 147 -13.79 -19.23 9.57
C GLU A 147 -14.38 -18.24 8.57
N ASP A 148 -13.52 -17.50 7.85
CA ASP A 148 -13.91 -16.57 6.79
C ASP A 148 -14.90 -15.48 7.27
N THR A 149 -14.81 -15.11 8.54
CA THR A 149 -15.73 -14.20 9.21
C THR A 149 -15.38 -12.76 8.90
N ILE A 150 -14.09 -12.39 8.89
CA ILE A 150 -13.65 -11.04 8.54
C ILE A 150 -14.03 -10.72 7.10
N ARG A 151 -13.83 -11.65 6.17
CA ARG A 151 -14.25 -11.46 4.76
C ARG A 151 -15.75 -11.18 4.66
N ARG A 152 -16.60 -11.97 5.31
CA ARG A 152 -18.06 -11.80 5.28
C ARG A 152 -18.50 -10.49 5.94
N GLU A 153 -17.91 -10.13 7.07
CA GLU A 153 -18.16 -8.85 7.74
C GLU A 153 -17.77 -7.66 6.87
N ALA A 154 -16.61 -7.72 6.20
CA ALA A 154 -16.19 -6.69 5.25
C ALA A 154 -17.17 -6.56 4.07
N GLN A 155 -17.65 -7.67 3.53
CA GLN A 155 -18.65 -7.68 2.45
C GLN A 155 -19.99 -7.09 2.89
N ALA A 156 -20.46 -7.40 4.10
CA ALA A 156 -21.69 -6.82 4.65
C ALA A 156 -21.54 -5.33 5.03
N ALA A 157 -20.32 -4.92 5.40
CA ALA A 157 -20.01 -3.55 5.77
C ALA A 157 -19.84 -2.62 4.56
N ALA A 158 -19.39 -3.17 3.43
CA ALA A 158 -19.16 -2.46 2.18
C ALA A 158 -20.39 -1.71 1.67
N GLY A 159 -20.18 -0.50 1.16
CA GLY A 159 -21.22 0.36 0.61
C GLY A 159 -20.86 0.88 -0.78
N GLU A 160 -20.36 2.12 -0.82
CA GLU A 160 -20.01 2.82 -2.06
C GLU A 160 -18.98 2.05 -2.90
N THR A 161 -19.25 1.88 -4.20
CA THR A 161 -18.25 1.38 -5.15
C THR A 161 -17.31 2.52 -5.55
N LEU A 162 -16.03 2.41 -5.17
CA LEU A 162 -15.00 3.41 -5.46
C LEU A 162 -14.44 3.25 -6.88
N TYR A 163 -14.28 2.01 -7.33
CA TYR A 163 -13.82 1.66 -8.66
C TYR A 163 -14.26 0.23 -9.00
N ASP A 164 -14.48 -0.01 -10.29
CA ASP A 164 -14.97 -1.27 -10.87
C ASP A 164 -14.59 -1.27 -12.35
N PHE A 165 -13.52 -2.00 -12.73
CA PHE A 165 -12.96 -1.94 -14.07
C PHE A 165 -11.98 -3.10 -14.36
N ASP A 166 -11.69 -3.31 -15.65
CA ASP A 166 -10.67 -4.26 -16.10
C ASP A 166 -9.26 -3.65 -16.06
N LEU A 167 -8.36 -4.34 -15.38
CA LEU A 167 -6.94 -4.01 -15.33
C LEU A 167 -6.29 -4.20 -16.71
N MET A 168 -5.28 -3.38 -17.01
CA MET A 168 -4.45 -3.56 -18.20
C MET A 168 -3.68 -4.89 -18.18
N SER A 169 -3.16 -5.29 -19.35
CA SER A 169 -2.25 -6.43 -19.50
C SER A 169 -2.76 -7.76 -18.92
N GLY A 170 -4.07 -8.00 -19.05
CA GLY A 170 -4.68 -9.25 -18.58
C GLY A 170 -4.72 -9.39 -17.06
N GLY A 171 -4.64 -8.27 -16.32
CA GLY A 171 -4.68 -8.28 -14.86
C GLY A 171 -5.99 -8.81 -14.25
N GLY A 172 -7.03 -8.97 -15.07
CA GLY A 172 -8.37 -9.36 -14.62
C GLY A 172 -9.22 -8.15 -14.26
N HIS A 173 -10.31 -8.38 -13.54
CA HIS A 173 -11.28 -7.35 -13.18
C HIS A 173 -11.12 -6.98 -11.70
N VAL A 174 -11.08 -5.70 -11.37
CA VAL A 174 -10.90 -5.22 -9.99
C VAL A 174 -12.05 -4.32 -9.55
N ARG A 175 -12.52 -4.56 -8.33
CA ARG A 175 -13.54 -3.76 -7.65
C ARG A 175 -13.05 -3.33 -6.27
N GLY A 176 -13.22 -2.05 -5.96
CA GLY A 176 -12.93 -1.45 -4.66
C GLY A 176 -14.20 -0.91 -4.04
N LEU A 177 -14.52 -1.39 -2.85
CA LEU A 177 -15.73 -1.03 -2.11
C LEU A 177 -15.36 -0.32 -0.82
N ARG A 178 -15.95 0.84 -0.59
CA ARG A 178 -15.71 1.63 0.63
C ARG A 178 -16.44 1.02 1.81
N ILE A 179 -15.73 0.90 2.92
CA ILE A 179 -16.28 0.64 4.26
C ILE A 179 -15.96 1.89 5.09
N ALA A 180 -16.98 2.61 5.57
CA ALA A 180 -16.81 3.94 6.15
C ALA A 180 -17.33 4.05 7.59
N GLY A 181 -16.76 5.00 8.35
CA GLY A 181 -17.27 5.38 9.66
C GLY A 181 -17.20 4.25 10.69
N ALA A 182 -18.24 4.13 11.52
CA ALA A 182 -18.34 3.10 12.56
C ALA A 182 -18.21 1.66 12.02
N LYS A 183 -18.58 1.40 10.76
CA LYS A 183 -18.37 0.08 10.14
C LYS A 183 -16.89 -0.21 9.89
N ALA A 184 -16.12 0.81 9.52
CA ALA A 184 -14.68 0.71 9.35
C ALA A 184 -14.00 0.46 10.71
N ASP A 185 -14.42 1.19 11.74
CA ASP A 185 -13.91 1.01 13.11
C ASP A 185 -14.18 -0.40 13.63
N ALA A 186 -15.40 -0.91 13.42
CA ALA A 186 -15.77 -2.25 13.84
C ALA A 186 -14.90 -3.30 13.13
N LEU A 187 -14.75 -3.21 11.81
CA LEU A 187 -13.92 -4.15 11.05
C LEU A 187 -12.43 -4.06 11.44
N ALA A 188 -11.90 -2.86 11.64
CA ALA A 188 -10.53 -2.66 12.10
C ALA A 188 -10.30 -3.30 13.48
N ALA A 189 -11.24 -3.10 14.42
CA ALA A 189 -11.16 -3.75 15.73
C ALA A 189 -11.19 -5.28 15.63
N ARG A 190 -12.00 -5.83 14.72
CA ARG A 190 -12.05 -7.29 14.46
C ARG A 190 -10.75 -7.80 13.86
N LEU A 191 -10.19 -7.12 12.86
CA LEU A 191 -8.87 -7.42 12.29
C LEU A 191 -7.78 -7.42 13.37
N CYS A 192 -7.74 -6.41 14.23
CA CYS A 192 -6.79 -6.31 15.34
C CYS A 192 -6.98 -7.39 16.43
N ALA A 193 -8.18 -7.96 16.54
CA ALA A 193 -8.44 -9.08 17.46
C ALA A 193 -7.97 -10.43 16.90
N THR A 194 -7.79 -10.55 15.57
CA THR A 194 -7.22 -11.75 14.94
C THR A 194 -5.74 -11.92 15.28
N GLY A 195 -5.13 -13.02 14.85
CA GLY A 195 -3.69 -13.20 14.97
C GLY A 195 -3.17 -14.34 14.10
N VAL A 196 -1.97 -14.15 13.55
CA VAL A 196 -1.24 -15.15 12.76
C VAL A 196 -0.55 -16.17 13.69
N GLY A 197 -0.39 -15.83 14.97
CA GLY A 197 -0.01 -16.76 16.05
C GLY A 197 -0.58 -16.28 17.38
N THR A 198 -1.55 -17.01 17.93
CA THR A 198 -2.35 -16.59 19.10
C THR A 198 -1.83 -17.09 20.45
N ASP A 199 -0.94 -18.09 20.46
CA ASP A 199 -0.69 -18.92 21.66
C ASP A 199 0.62 -18.56 22.39
N GLY A 200 1.14 -17.35 22.18
CA GLY A 200 2.38 -16.88 22.79
C GLY A 200 2.18 -15.68 23.72
N ALA A 201 3.15 -15.43 24.61
CA ALA A 201 3.18 -14.24 25.48
C ALA A 201 3.12 -12.90 24.71
N HIS A 202 3.51 -12.94 23.43
CA HIS A 202 3.51 -11.81 22.52
C HIS A 202 2.84 -12.21 21.20
N PRO A 203 1.50 -12.19 21.11
CA PRO A 203 0.78 -12.64 19.92
C PRO A 203 1.05 -11.70 18.74
N MET A 204 1.35 -12.30 17.58
CA MET A 204 1.50 -11.59 16.32
C MET A 204 0.13 -11.43 15.65
N ARG A 205 -0.32 -10.18 15.53
CA ARG A 205 -1.61 -9.81 14.94
C ARG A 205 -1.54 -9.79 13.42
N PHE A 206 -0.48 -9.19 12.91
CA PHE A 206 -0.25 -9.00 11.48
C PHE A 206 1.17 -9.44 11.14
N ALA A 207 1.30 -10.22 10.07
CA ALA A 207 2.59 -10.65 9.56
C ALA A 207 2.83 -10.00 8.19
N ILE A 208 3.92 -9.25 8.05
CA ILE A 208 4.23 -8.60 6.77
C ILE A 208 4.78 -9.65 5.82
N ALA A 209 4.01 -9.94 4.79
CA ALA A 209 4.29 -10.96 3.78
C ALA A 209 5.24 -10.42 2.70
N ASP A 210 4.95 -9.22 2.21
CA ASP A 210 5.75 -8.52 1.21
C ASP A 210 5.78 -7.02 1.55
N GLY A 211 6.81 -6.32 1.11
CA GLY A 211 7.00 -4.90 1.38
C GLY A 211 7.67 -4.60 2.73
N ASN A 212 8.38 -5.56 3.34
CA ASN A 212 9.11 -5.40 4.61
C ASN A 212 9.98 -4.13 4.64
N HIS A 213 10.76 -3.89 3.58
CA HIS A 213 11.61 -2.71 3.47
C HIS A 213 10.81 -1.40 3.32
N SER A 214 9.62 -1.46 2.70
CA SER A 214 8.74 -0.30 2.54
C SER A 214 8.12 0.11 3.87
N LEU A 215 7.63 -0.87 4.66
CA LEU A 215 7.10 -0.59 5.99
C LEU A 215 8.19 -0.17 6.98
N ALA A 216 9.39 -0.77 6.91
CA ALA A 216 10.55 -0.32 7.67
C ALA A 216 10.97 1.11 7.33
N ALA A 217 11.00 1.48 6.05
CA ALA A 217 11.26 2.86 5.65
C ALA A 217 10.17 3.82 6.17
N ALA A 218 8.90 3.41 6.14
CA ALA A 218 7.81 4.18 6.73
C ALA A 218 8.00 4.40 8.24
N ARG A 219 8.36 3.34 8.99
CA ARG A 219 8.68 3.41 10.42
C ARG A 219 9.81 4.39 10.71
N LEU A 220 10.90 4.35 9.93
CA LEU A 220 12.02 5.27 10.11
C LEU A 220 11.64 6.73 9.85
N CYS A 221 10.93 7.02 8.76
CA CYS A 221 10.43 8.38 8.50
C CYS A 221 9.51 8.88 9.62
N TRP A 222 8.66 8.00 10.16
CA TRP A 222 7.81 8.34 11.30
C TRP A 222 8.63 8.65 12.56
N LEU A 223 9.59 7.79 12.92
CA LEU A 223 10.44 7.98 14.10
C LEU A 223 11.26 9.27 14.04
N GLU A 224 11.71 9.67 12.85
CA GLU A 224 12.38 10.94 12.63
C GLU A 224 11.43 12.13 12.83
N LYS A 225 10.26 12.10 12.18
CA LYS A 225 9.25 13.15 12.31
C LYS A 225 8.74 13.29 13.75
N LYS A 226 8.51 12.18 14.45
CA LYS A 226 8.01 12.15 15.83
C LYS A 226 8.90 12.93 16.80
N GLN A 227 10.21 13.01 16.56
CA GLN A 227 11.14 13.76 17.40
C GLN A 227 10.87 15.28 17.40
N THR A 228 10.18 15.79 16.39
CA THR A 228 9.83 17.21 16.28
C THR A 228 8.41 17.53 16.78
N LEU A 229 7.70 16.54 17.32
CA LEU A 229 6.29 16.65 17.70
C LEU A 229 6.11 16.50 19.22
N THR A 230 5.12 17.17 19.79
CA THR A 230 4.64 16.84 21.15
C THR A 230 3.93 15.47 21.14
N PRO A 231 3.76 14.82 22.31
CA PRO A 231 2.99 13.58 22.40
C PRO A 231 1.58 13.66 21.79
N GLU A 232 0.89 14.78 22.00
CA GLU A 232 -0.46 15.02 21.47
C GLU A 232 -0.45 15.18 19.95
N GLN A 233 0.53 15.92 19.42
CA GLN A 233 0.72 16.06 17.97
C GLN A 233 1.06 14.71 17.34
N ALA A 234 1.96 13.94 17.95
CA ALA A 234 2.35 12.63 17.46
C ALA A 234 1.19 11.63 17.47
N ALA A 235 0.28 11.72 18.45
CA ALA A 235 -0.89 10.84 18.50
C ALA A 235 -1.87 11.07 17.34
N ALA A 236 -1.96 12.29 16.83
CA ALA A 236 -2.89 12.69 15.76
C ALA A 236 -2.24 12.81 14.38
N ASP A 237 -0.92 12.67 14.27
CA ASP A 237 -0.21 12.86 12.99
C ASP A 237 -0.45 11.66 12.04
N PRO A 238 -0.90 11.89 10.80
CA PRO A 238 -1.17 10.82 9.85
C PRO A 238 0.08 10.01 9.48
N ALA A 239 1.29 10.58 9.60
CA ALA A 239 2.53 9.88 9.31
C ALA A 239 2.83 8.73 10.28
N ARG A 240 2.09 8.62 11.39
CA ARG A 240 2.10 7.47 12.29
C ARG A 240 1.59 6.20 11.60
N TYR A 241 0.77 6.34 10.58
CA TYR A 241 0.12 5.22 9.92
C TYR A 241 0.71 5.00 8.52
N ALA A 242 0.86 3.74 8.13
CA ALA A 242 1.30 3.34 6.80
C ALA A 242 0.19 2.59 6.07
N LEU A 243 -0.08 2.97 4.82
CA LEU A 243 -1.07 2.31 3.98
C LEU A 243 -0.59 0.90 3.60
N VAL A 244 -1.47 -0.10 3.71
CA VAL A 244 -1.21 -1.52 3.38
C VAL A 244 -2.42 -2.15 2.69
#